data_AF-A0A7V8TXI0-F1
#
_entry.id   AF-A0A7V8TXI0-F1
#
_cell.length_a   1.000
_cell.length_b   1.000
_cell.length_c   1.000
_cell.angle_alpha   90.00
_cell.angle_beta   90.00
_cell.angle_gamma   90.00
#
_symmetry.space_group_name_H-M   'P 1'
#
loop_
_entity.id
_entity.type
_entity.pdbx_description
1 polymer ?
#
loop_
_entity_poly.entity_id
_entity_poly.type
_entity_poly.pdbx_seq_one_letter_code
_entity_poly.pdbx_strand_id
1 'polypeptide(L)'
;MNIAFYIDEMNLRGVANSTFEYAKYNRKILKNSSFIFYNKKNYRNRTDVIKRFKLMFKVIAVSNFNEIDAYIKKFKLNFIYTQKSGKKDLWVSKKIKTLVHSLYPQKLSEIHGYKYFFVSTWLCSRFSNNKMPYLPYIVSLNKTKKNLKKKLKLKKQDIIFGCYGGDSSFDLKFVQDTLVDIVKKNKNISFIFMNINKFCNNPRIKFLKGTTKEILKKKFINTCDGMIYARSLGESFGLACAEFANSNKPIISYRFNRHRAHIDNLSKSRIIEYSSRKDLSRILINFNKNKKILSRSKNNYINFKPNKVMKIFNNFLEKKEKKIKLNIIDHFINYINFSKMNYFYIRHKFYQHYYNFFEKKIFYSSN
;
A
#
# COMPACT_ATOMS: atom_id res chain seq x y z
N MET A 1 -10.19 15.03 22.00
CA MET A 1 -9.23 15.80 21.18
C MET A 1 -9.79 16.09 19.79
N ASN A 2 -9.39 17.20 19.18
CA ASN A 2 -9.78 17.61 17.83
C ASN A 2 -8.57 17.54 16.89
N ILE A 3 -8.69 16.73 15.82
CA ILE A 3 -7.57 16.44 14.92
C ILE A 3 -7.93 16.86 13.50
N ALA A 4 -7.05 17.65 12.89
CA ALA A 4 -7.06 17.94 11.46
C ALA A 4 -6.29 16.85 10.72
N PHE A 5 -6.96 16.14 9.82
CA PHE A 5 -6.34 15.16 8.94
C PHE A 5 -6.11 15.80 7.57
N TYR A 6 -4.85 16.04 7.22
CA TYR A 6 -4.47 16.64 5.94
C TYR A 6 -4.24 15.57 4.86
N ILE A 7 -4.74 15.81 3.66
CA ILE A 7 -4.60 14.94 2.49
C ILE A 7 -4.25 15.79 1.27
N ASP A 8 -3.07 15.58 0.71
CA ASP A 8 -2.67 16.33 -0.50
C ASP A 8 -3.36 15.82 -1.77
N GLU A 9 -3.50 14.50 -1.90
CA GLU A 9 -4.13 13.85 -3.05
C GLU A 9 -5.41 13.09 -2.64
N MET A 10 -6.58 13.66 -2.93
CA MET A 10 -7.88 13.00 -2.68
C MET A 10 -8.22 12.03 -3.81
N ASN A 11 -7.47 10.94 -3.93
CA ASN A 11 -7.62 9.93 -4.98
C ASN A 11 -7.86 8.50 -4.41
N LEU A 12 -7.83 7.49 -5.28
CA LEU A 12 -8.05 6.09 -4.90
C LEU A 12 -6.80 5.39 -4.35
N ARG A 13 -5.68 6.11 -4.16
CA ARG A 13 -4.42 5.54 -3.67
C ARG A 13 -4.45 5.37 -2.15
N GLY A 14 -3.43 4.68 -1.64
CA GLY A 14 -3.37 4.24 -0.25
C GLY A 14 -3.49 5.36 0.79
N VAL A 15 -2.93 6.55 0.52
CA VAL A 15 -2.90 7.65 1.49
C VAL A 15 -4.31 8.15 1.84
N ALA A 16 -5.11 8.52 0.84
CA ALA A 16 -6.47 8.99 1.09
C ALA A 16 -7.31 7.91 1.79
N ASN A 17 -7.25 6.66 1.33
CA ASN A 17 -8.01 5.58 1.97
C ASN A 17 -7.55 5.30 3.42
N SER A 18 -6.25 5.35 3.67
CA SER A 18 -5.66 5.20 5.02
C SER A 18 -6.11 6.34 5.94
N THR A 19 -6.01 7.59 5.49
CA THR A 19 -6.45 8.76 6.26
C THR A 19 -7.94 8.69 6.57
N PHE A 20 -8.77 8.23 5.63
CA PHE A 20 -10.20 8.00 5.85
C PHE A 20 -10.43 7.05 7.03
N GLU A 21 -9.73 5.91 7.07
CA GLU A 21 -9.89 4.93 8.14
C GLU A 21 -9.38 5.46 9.49
N TYR A 22 -8.24 6.17 9.53
CA TYR A 22 -7.78 6.83 10.77
C TYR A 22 -8.78 7.86 11.27
N ALA A 23 -9.27 8.77 10.41
CA ALA A 23 -10.25 9.78 10.79
C ALA A 23 -11.57 9.18 11.28
N LYS A 24 -12.04 8.11 10.62
CA LYS A 24 -13.25 7.36 10.99
C LYS A 24 -13.11 6.69 12.34
N TYR A 25 -12.02 5.98 12.58
CA TYR A 25 -11.83 5.24 13.82
C TYR A 25 -11.36 6.12 14.99
N ASN A 26 -10.74 7.27 14.71
CA ASN A 26 -10.53 8.33 15.70
C ASN A 26 -11.87 8.80 16.31
N ARG A 27 -12.92 8.95 15.50
CA ARG A 27 -14.28 9.23 16.00
C ARG A 27 -14.92 8.03 16.68
N LYS A 28 -14.93 6.87 16.02
CA LYS A 28 -15.71 5.71 16.49
C LYS A 28 -15.14 5.07 17.76
N ILE A 29 -13.81 4.92 17.83
CA ILE A 29 -13.12 4.19 18.89
C ILE A 29 -12.59 5.16 19.95
N LEU A 30 -11.87 6.21 19.56
CA LEU A 30 -11.25 7.15 20.52
C LEU A 30 -12.18 8.30 20.95
N LYS A 31 -13.38 8.40 20.37
CA LYS A 31 -14.36 9.47 20.65
C LYS A 31 -13.83 10.89 20.45
N ASN A 32 -12.80 11.04 19.62
CA ASN A 32 -12.22 12.32 19.21
C ASN A 32 -12.96 12.92 18.00
N SER A 33 -12.77 14.22 17.75
CA SER A 33 -13.27 14.86 16.53
C SER A 33 -12.25 14.77 15.39
N SER A 34 -12.73 14.55 14.17
CA SER A 34 -11.92 14.48 12.96
C SER A 34 -12.41 15.49 11.92
N PHE A 35 -11.51 16.40 11.53
CA PHE A 35 -11.72 17.39 10.46
C PHE A 35 -10.80 17.06 9.30
N ILE A 36 -11.29 17.14 8.07
CA ILE A 36 -10.52 16.76 6.88
C ILE A 36 -10.11 18.03 6.16
N PHE A 37 -8.82 18.18 5.92
CA PHE A 37 -8.26 19.24 5.10
C PHE A 37 -7.65 18.62 3.85
N TYR A 38 -7.86 19.22 2.69
CA TYR A 38 -7.21 18.75 1.47
C TYR A 38 -6.71 19.88 0.58
N ASN A 39 -5.65 19.60 -0.16
CA ASN A 39 -5.08 20.52 -1.13
C ASN A 39 -6.01 20.63 -2.36
N LYS A 40 -6.72 21.75 -2.49
CA LYS A 40 -7.66 21.96 -3.61
C LYS A 40 -6.98 22.08 -4.97
N LYS A 41 -5.70 22.47 -5.00
CA LYS A 41 -4.92 22.68 -6.23
C LYS A 41 -4.41 21.37 -6.85
N ASN A 42 -4.48 20.25 -6.13
CA ASN A 42 -3.95 19.00 -6.64
C ASN A 42 -4.86 18.41 -7.74
N TYR A 43 -4.36 18.35 -8.97
CA TYR A 43 -5.12 17.88 -10.14
C TYR A 43 -5.54 16.40 -10.05
N ARG A 44 -4.90 15.61 -9.17
CA ARG A 44 -5.26 14.19 -8.96
C ARG A 44 -6.47 14.02 -8.06
N ASN A 45 -7.01 15.10 -7.51
CA ASN A 45 -8.22 15.05 -6.71
C ASN A 45 -9.39 14.50 -7.51
N ARG A 46 -10.13 13.56 -6.91
CA ARG A 46 -11.33 13.00 -7.51
C ARG A 46 -12.57 13.39 -6.73
N THR A 47 -13.59 13.81 -7.46
CA THR A 47 -14.87 14.25 -6.90
C THR A 47 -15.58 13.13 -6.13
N ASP A 48 -15.51 11.88 -6.58
CA ASP A 48 -16.10 10.72 -5.90
C ASP A 48 -15.45 10.43 -4.54
N VAL A 49 -14.13 10.61 -4.43
CA VAL A 49 -13.40 10.49 -3.17
C VAL A 49 -13.78 11.63 -2.23
N ILE A 50 -13.77 12.89 -2.69
CA ILE A 50 -14.17 14.04 -1.88
C ILE A 50 -15.61 13.88 -1.37
N LYS A 51 -16.55 13.47 -2.23
CA LYS A 51 -17.95 13.17 -1.84
C LYS A 51 -18.01 12.11 -0.73
N ARG A 52 -17.25 11.01 -0.84
CA ARG A 52 -17.17 9.98 0.21
C ARG A 52 -16.72 10.56 1.55
N PHE A 53 -15.74 11.47 1.57
CA PHE A 53 -15.30 12.12 2.80
C PHE A 53 -16.35 13.07 3.37
N LYS A 54 -17.02 13.87 2.53
CA LYS A 54 -18.08 14.80 2.96
C LYS A 54 -19.27 14.10 3.60
N LEU A 55 -19.58 12.86 3.22
CA LEU A 55 -20.62 12.05 3.86
C LEU A 55 -20.33 11.72 5.34
N MET A 56 -19.07 11.79 5.77
CA MET A 56 -18.68 11.39 7.12
C MET A 56 -17.98 12.49 7.92
N PHE A 57 -17.43 13.51 7.29
CA PHE A 57 -16.60 14.51 7.97
C PHE A 57 -16.89 15.91 7.47
N LYS A 58 -16.54 16.89 8.29
CA LYS A 58 -16.36 18.26 7.82
C LYS A 58 -15.09 18.32 6.97
N VAL A 59 -15.24 18.62 5.68
CA VAL A 59 -14.16 18.68 4.70
C VAL A 59 -13.90 20.13 4.30
N ILE A 60 -12.67 20.59 4.48
CA ILE A 60 -12.20 21.94 4.18
C ILE A 60 -11.16 21.85 3.06
N ALA A 61 -11.35 22.66 2.02
CA ALA A 61 -10.42 22.79 0.92
C ALA A 61 -9.44 23.93 1.22
N VAL A 62 -8.15 23.67 1.18
CA VAL A 62 -7.09 24.67 1.40
C VAL A 62 -6.19 24.75 0.18
N SER A 63 -5.60 25.92 -0.07
CA SER A 63 -4.64 26.10 -1.17
C SER A 63 -3.23 25.69 -0.76
N ASN A 64 -2.91 25.85 0.53
CA ASN A 64 -1.61 25.57 1.12
C ASN A 64 -1.77 24.95 2.51
N PHE A 65 -0.79 24.19 2.97
CA PHE A 65 -0.84 23.49 4.26
C PHE A 65 -0.96 24.45 5.46
N ASN A 66 -0.29 25.60 5.42
CA ASN A 66 -0.30 26.60 6.50
C ASN A 66 -1.68 27.26 6.73
N GLU A 67 -2.59 27.23 5.76
CA GLU A 67 -3.95 27.76 5.91
C GLU A 67 -4.75 27.02 7.00
N ILE A 68 -4.35 25.80 7.37
CA ILE A 68 -4.97 25.04 8.47
C ILE A 68 -4.85 25.81 9.81
N ASP A 69 -3.79 26.61 9.97
CA ASP A 69 -3.55 27.38 11.19
C ASP A 69 -4.68 28.38 11.49
N ALA A 70 -5.35 28.91 10.46
CA ALA A 70 -6.48 29.82 10.62
C ALA A 70 -7.70 29.15 11.29
N TYR A 71 -7.74 27.82 11.30
CA TYR A 71 -8.85 27.04 11.88
C TYR A 71 -8.59 26.60 13.32
N ILE A 72 -7.45 26.96 13.92
CA ILE A 72 -7.07 26.53 15.27
C ILE A 72 -8.14 26.90 16.31
N LYS A 73 -8.61 28.16 16.33
CA LYS A 73 -9.64 28.65 17.26
C LYS A 73 -11.00 28.05 16.91
N LYS A 74 -11.38 28.09 15.63
CA LYS A 74 -12.69 27.64 15.12
C LYS A 74 -12.99 26.17 15.44
N PHE A 75 -12.00 25.29 15.34
CA PHE A 75 -12.17 23.86 15.62
C PHE A 75 -11.44 23.37 16.87
N LYS A 76 -10.87 24.29 17.66
CA LYS A 76 -10.06 23.98 18.85
C LYS A 76 -9.04 22.87 18.56
N LEU A 77 -8.29 23.01 17.46
CA LEU A 77 -7.43 21.94 16.93
C LEU A 77 -6.26 21.65 17.89
N ASN A 78 -6.10 20.39 18.29
CA ASN A 78 -4.97 19.93 19.09
C ASN A 78 -3.81 19.46 18.22
N PHE A 79 -4.12 18.78 17.11
CA PHE A 79 -3.13 18.15 16.24
C PHE A 79 -3.48 18.30 14.76
N ILE A 80 -2.44 18.34 13.93
CA ILE A 80 -2.54 18.02 12.50
C ILE A 80 -1.92 16.64 12.29
N TYR A 81 -2.61 15.74 11.62
CA TYR A 81 -2.08 14.46 11.16
C TYR A 81 -1.88 14.52 9.64
N THR A 82 -0.67 14.20 9.19
CA THR A 82 -0.34 14.17 7.76
C THR A 82 0.45 12.92 7.41
N GLN A 83 0.16 12.34 6.25
CA GLN A 83 0.91 11.22 5.69
C GLN A 83 1.69 11.70 4.48
N LYS A 84 3.00 11.48 4.48
CA LYS A 84 3.91 12.03 3.47
C LYS A 84 5.13 11.14 3.27
N SER A 85 5.97 11.49 2.31
CA SER A 85 7.20 10.75 2.03
C SER A 85 8.09 10.60 3.27
N GLY A 86 8.08 11.62 4.14
CA GLY A 86 8.87 11.72 5.36
C GLY A 86 10.00 12.74 5.29
N LYS A 87 10.31 13.27 4.10
CA LYS A 87 11.28 14.36 3.94
C LYS A 87 10.77 15.63 4.63
N LYS A 88 11.67 16.44 5.20
CA LYS A 88 11.36 17.79 5.67
C LYS A 88 10.78 18.62 4.53
N ASP A 89 9.67 19.29 4.79
CA ASP A 89 9.00 20.22 3.88
C ASP A 89 8.11 21.19 4.70
N LEU A 90 7.24 21.93 4.00
CA LEU A 90 6.35 22.93 4.58
C LEU A 90 5.09 22.34 5.25
N TRP A 91 4.93 21.02 5.32
CA TRP A 91 3.79 20.34 5.95
C TRP A 91 4.01 20.10 7.44
N VAL A 92 4.48 21.14 8.13
CA VAL A 92 4.54 21.23 9.59
C VAL A 92 4.07 22.63 9.98
N SER A 93 3.04 22.68 10.81
CA SER A 93 2.49 23.94 11.31
C SER A 93 3.41 24.54 12.38
N LYS A 94 3.48 25.88 12.39
CA LYS A 94 4.14 26.64 13.45
C LYS A 94 3.24 26.85 14.68
N LYS A 95 1.92 26.65 14.54
CA LYS A 95 0.91 26.93 15.59
C LYS A 95 0.26 25.67 16.16
N ILE A 96 0.22 24.57 15.40
CA ILE A 96 -0.45 23.33 15.76
C ILE A 96 0.54 22.16 15.73
N LYS A 97 0.52 21.33 16.77
CA LYS A 97 1.34 20.11 16.87
C LYS A 97 1.08 19.19 15.69
N THR A 98 2.09 19.01 14.83
CA THR A 98 1.97 18.20 13.61
C THR A 98 2.54 16.79 13.81
N LEU A 99 1.72 15.78 13.60
CA LEU A 99 2.06 14.36 13.59
C LEU A 99 2.41 13.95 12.16
N VAL A 100 3.70 13.71 11.92
CA VAL A 100 4.26 13.31 10.64
C VAL A 100 4.29 11.79 10.54
N HIS A 101 3.43 11.25 9.68
CA HIS A 101 3.42 9.84 9.34
C HIS A 101 4.22 9.58 8.07
N SER A 102 5.41 9.01 8.24
CA SER A 102 6.38 8.79 7.17
C SER A 102 6.16 7.46 6.44
N LEU A 103 5.96 7.57 5.13
CA LEU A 103 5.57 6.45 4.28
C LEU A 103 6.72 5.80 3.54
N TYR A 104 7.92 6.38 3.51
CA TYR A 104 9.05 5.85 2.74
C TYR A 104 10.33 5.83 3.57
N PRO A 105 11.35 5.08 3.12
CA PRO A 105 12.70 5.17 3.68
C PRO A 105 13.20 6.61 3.70
N GLN A 106 13.71 7.07 4.84
CA GLN A 106 14.27 8.41 5.00
C GLN A 106 15.62 8.36 5.73
N LYS A 107 16.46 9.35 5.44
CA LYS A 107 17.65 9.64 6.27
C LYS A 107 17.18 10.08 7.65
N LEU A 108 17.97 9.79 8.68
CA LEU A 108 17.63 10.19 10.06
C LEU A 108 17.55 11.71 10.24
N SER A 109 18.29 12.48 9.44
CA SER A 109 18.24 13.95 9.42
C SER A 109 16.89 14.52 8.96
N GLU A 110 16.03 13.70 8.34
CA GLU A 110 14.69 14.11 7.87
C GLU A 110 13.63 13.99 8.96
N ILE A 111 13.93 13.50 10.17
CA ILE A 111 12.97 13.45 11.27
C ILE A 111 12.58 14.88 11.69
N HIS A 112 11.27 15.16 11.79
CA HIS A 112 10.72 16.49 12.05
C HIS A 112 9.24 16.43 12.49
N GLY A 113 8.66 17.60 12.78
CA GLY A 113 7.30 17.74 13.31
C GLY A 113 7.25 17.58 14.83
N TYR A 114 6.05 17.60 15.40
CA TYR A 114 5.86 17.35 16.83
C TYR A 114 6.03 15.87 17.18
N LYS A 115 5.65 14.98 16.26
CA LYS A 115 5.97 13.55 16.34
C LYS A 115 6.20 13.02 14.95
N TYR A 116 7.14 12.10 14.84
CA TYR A 116 7.47 11.42 13.62
C TYR A 116 7.38 9.91 13.84
N PHE A 117 6.66 9.21 12.97
CA PHE A 117 6.55 7.76 13.03
C PHE A 117 6.48 7.16 11.64
N PHE A 118 7.07 5.98 11.49
CA PHE A 118 7.04 5.25 10.23
C PHE A 118 5.74 4.46 10.05
N VAL A 119 5.38 4.16 8.80
CA VAL A 119 4.18 3.36 8.51
C VAL A 119 4.33 1.86 8.82
N SER A 120 5.54 1.36 9.05
CA SER A 120 5.75 -0.07 9.27
C SER A 120 6.93 -0.40 10.16
N THR A 121 6.88 -1.61 10.72
CA THR A 121 8.00 -2.25 11.42
C THR A 121 9.22 -2.41 10.53
N TRP A 122 9.03 -2.66 9.23
CA TRP A 122 10.11 -2.72 8.26
C TRP A 122 10.87 -1.39 8.20
N LEU A 123 10.17 -0.26 8.09
CA LEU A 123 10.83 1.04 8.07
C LEU A 123 11.54 1.36 9.40
N CYS A 124 10.85 1.10 10.52
CA CYS A 124 11.38 1.25 11.86
C CYS A 124 12.68 0.46 12.07
N SER A 125 12.67 -0.84 11.76
CA SER A 125 13.84 -1.71 11.93
C SER A 125 14.98 -1.35 10.97
N ARG A 126 14.69 -1.16 9.67
CA ARG A 126 15.73 -0.99 8.64
C ARG A 126 16.30 0.43 8.57
N PHE A 127 15.49 1.45 8.82
CA PHE A 127 15.89 2.85 8.59
C PHE A 127 16.01 3.68 9.87
N SER A 128 15.76 3.08 11.03
CA SER A 128 16.08 3.73 12.30
C SER A 128 16.63 2.81 13.37
N ASN A 129 17.00 1.57 13.03
CA ASN A 129 17.51 0.61 14.01
C ASN A 129 16.56 0.46 15.23
N ASN A 130 15.24 0.40 14.96
CA ASN A 130 14.18 0.37 15.96
C ASN A 130 14.07 1.60 16.90
N LYS A 131 14.76 2.71 16.59
CA LYS A 131 14.70 3.95 17.38
C LYS A 131 13.43 4.76 17.13
N MET A 132 12.90 4.76 15.91
CA MET A 132 11.65 5.45 15.60
C MET A 132 10.44 4.59 15.90
N PRO A 133 9.36 5.18 16.44
CA PRO A 133 8.09 4.48 16.53
C PRO A 133 7.46 4.25 15.14
N TYR A 134 6.47 3.36 15.08
CA TYR A 134 5.68 3.13 13.87
C TYR A 134 4.17 3.13 14.16
N LEU A 135 3.39 3.52 13.16
CA LEU A 135 1.92 3.48 13.16
C LEU A 135 1.44 2.73 11.89
N PRO A 136 1.11 1.43 11.99
CA PRO A 136 0.72 0.64 10.83
C PRO A 136 -0.66 1.04 10.32
N TYR A 137 -0.88 1.00 9.00
CA TYR A 137 -2.23 1.24 8.45
C TYR A 137 -3.28 0.29 9.02
N ILE A 138 -4.50 0.79 9.12
CA ILE A 138 -5.66 0.01 9.54
C ILE A 138 -6.08 -0.94 8.41
N VAL A 139 -6.04 -2.24 8.69
CA VAL A 139 -6.52 -3.28 7.77
C VAL A 139 -7.92 -3.68 8.20
N SER A 140 -8.92 -3.21 7.45
CA SER A 140 -10.33 -3.50 7.68
C SER A 140 -10.95 -4.03 6.40
N LEU A 141 -11.56 -5.21 6.48
CA LEU A 141 -12.20 -5.87 5.34
C LEU A 141 -13.70 -5.98 5.57
N ASN A 142 -14.47 -5.77 4.51
CA ASN A 142 -15.88 -6.11 4.52
C ASN A 142 -16.07 -7.63 4.76
N LYS A 143 -17.15 -8.01 5.44
CA LYS A 143 -17.43 -9.41 5.81
C LYS A 143 -18.09 -10.24 4.69
N THR A 144 -18.39 -9.65 3.54
CA THR A 144 -19.07 -10.37 2.46
C THR A 144 -18.28 -11.60 2.00
N LYS A 145 -19.02 -12.69 1.78
CA LYS A 145 -18.52 -13.92 1.14
C LYS A 145 -18.78 -13.94 -0.38
N LYS A 146 -19.50 -12.95 -0.91
CA LYS A 146 -19.81 -12.85 -2.35
C LYS A 146 -18.52 -12.62 -3.16
N ASN A 147 -18.53 -13.04 -4.41
CA ASN A 147 -17.44 -12.83 -5.38
C ASN A 147 -17.99 -12.19 -6.68
N LEU A 148 -17.13 -12.00 -7.68
CA LEU A 148 -17.46 -11.41 -8.99
C LEU A 148 -17.46 -12.43 -10.14
N LYS A 149 -17.32 -13.74 -9.89
CA LYS A 149 -17.14 -14.75 -10.95
C LYS A 149 -18.28 -14.72 -11.99
N LYS A 150 -19.54 -14.76 -11.55
CA LYS A 150 -20.72 -14.67 -12.44
C LYS A 150 -20.72 -13.37 -13.25
N LYS A 151 -20.51 -12.24 -12.59
CA LYS A 151 -20.48 -10.91 -13.23
C LYS A 151 -19.38 -10.80 -14.30
N LEU A 152 -18.24 -11.44 -14.06
CA LEU A 152 -17.08 -11.40 -14.95
C LEU A 152 -17.05 -12.54 -15.98
N LYS A 153 -18.08 -13.40 -16.00
CA LYS A 153 -18.15 -14.60 -16.85
C LYS A 153 -16.90 -15.49 -16.69
N LEU A 154 -16.43 -15.68 -15.45
CA LEU A 154 -15.29 -16.54 -15.10
C LEU A 154 -15.77 -17.94 -14.72
N LYS A 155 -15.07 -18.99 -15.17
CA LYS A 155 -15.46 -20.37 -14.86
C LYS A 155 -15.09 -20.73 -13.42
N LYS A 156 -15.82 -21.67 -12.81
CA LYS A 156 -15.61 -22.06 -11.40
C LYS A 156 -14.25 -22.75 -11.21
N GLN A 157 -13.86 -23.55 -12.20
CA GLN A 157 -12.63 -24.32 -12.24
C GLN A 157 -11.38 -23.51 -12.60
N ASP A 158 -11.52 -22.28 -13.13
CA ASP A 158 -10.38 -21.43 -13.45
C ASP A 158 -9.55 -21.12 -12.18
N ILE A 159 -8.24 -20.96 -12.36
CA ILE A 159 -7.34 -20.33 -11.41
C ILE A 159 -7.35 -18.84 -11.72
N ILE A 160 -7.70 -18.02 -10.73
CA ILE A 160 -7.85 -16.58 -10.91
C ILE A 160 -6.81 -15.85 -10.09
N PHE A 161 -5.86 -15.18 -10.73
CA PHE A 161 -4.98 -14.25 -10.04
C PHE A 161 -5.52 -12.83 -10.15
N GLY A 162 -5.24 -11.99 -9.16
CA GLY A 162 -5.57 -10.59 -9.30
C GLY A 162 -4.66 -9.62 -8.59
N CYS A 163 -4.80 -8.36 -8.97
CA CYS A 163 -4.08 -7.25 -8.38
C CYS A 163 -4.98 -6.02 -8.35
N TYR A 164 -4.91 -5.26 -7.26
CA TYR A 164 -5.49 -3.92 -7.23
C TYR A 164 -4.52 -2.97 -6.54
N GLY A 165 -4.55 -1.71 -6.94
CA GLY A 165 -3.60 -0.72 -6.43
C GLY A 165 -3.80 0.65 -7.05
N GLY A 166 -2.72 1.42 -7.15
CA GLY A 166 -2.71 2.61 -7.99
C GLY A 166 -2.70 2.21 -9.46
N ASP A 167 -3.31 3.02 -10.31
CA ASP A 167 -3.33 2.85 -11.78
C ASP A 167 -1.99 2.44 -12.38
N SER A 168 -0.90 3.09 -11.95
CA SER A 168 0.45 2.86 -12.41
C SER A 168 1.24 1.81 -11.62
N SER A 169 0.64 1.08 -10.67
CA SER A 169 1.40 0.23 -9.74
C SER A 169 1.74 -1.16 -10.27
N PHE A 170 1.22 -1.58 -11.42
CA PHE A 170 1.57 -2.86 -12.06
C PHE A 170 2.50 -2.59 -13.26
N ASP A 171 3.76 -2.30 -12.98
CA ASP A 171 4.69 -1.62 -13.89
C ASP A 171 5.77 -2.53 -14.50
N LEU A 172 5.89 -3.79 -14.07
CA LEU A 172 6.89 -4.71 -14.60
C LEU A 172 6.47 -5.26 -15.96
N LYS A 173 7.10 -4.78 -17.04
CA LYS A 173 6.76 -5.15 -18.42
C LYS A 173 6.91 -6.64 -18.70
N PHE A 174 7.99 -7.27 -18.22
CA PHE A 174 8.19 -8.71 -18.41
C PHE A 174 7.07 -9.54 -17.77
N VAL A 175 6.48 -9.05 -16.66
CA VAL A 175 5.35 -9.71 -16.02
C VAL A 175 4.11 -9.58 -16.87
N GLN A 176 3.78 -8.36 -17.32
CA GLN A 176 2.62 -8.10 -18.20
C GLN A 176 2.64 -9.02 -19.42
N ASP A 177 3.79 -9.09 -20.10
CA ASP A 177 4.01 -9.93 -21.27
C ASP A 177 3.89 -11.44 -20.93
N THR A 178 4.41 -11.86 -19.77
CA THR A 178 4.29 -13.24 -19.29
C THR A 178 2.82 -13.62 -19.08
N LEU A 179 2.00 -12.73 -18.51
CA LEU A 179 0.58 -13.01 -18.28
C LEU A 179 -0.18 -13.19 -19.59
N VAL A 180 0.11 -12.36 -20.59
CA VAL A 180 -0.48 -12.45 -21.93
C VAL A 180 -0.19 -13.81 -22.57
N ASP A 181 1.04 -14.30 -22.46
CA ASP A 181 1.40 -15.58 -23.07
C ASP A 181 0.85 -16.79 -22.31
N ILE A 182 0.76 -16.70 -20.99
CA ILE A 182 0.12 -17.74 -20.18
C ILE A 182 -1.33 -17.93 -20.59
N VAL A 183 -2.11 -16.85 -20.75
CA VAL A 183 -3.54 -17.00 -21.11
C VAL A 183 -3.75 -17.47 -22.56
N LYS A 184 -2.76 -17.29 -23.44
CA LYS A 184 -2.78 -17.88 -24.80
C LYS A 184 -2.58 -19.39 -24.75
N LYS A 185 -1.67 -19.88 -23.89
CA LYS A 185 -1.30 -21.30 -23.81
C LYS A 185 -2.16 -22.10 -22.82
N ASN A 186 -2.71 -21.46 -21.79
CA ASN A 186 -3.45 -22.13 -20.71
C ASN A 186 -4.85 -21.53 -20.56
N LYS A 187 -5.87 -22.28 -21.01
CA LYS A 187 -7.28 -21.90 -20.96
C LYS A 187 -7.92 -22.01 -19.56
N ASN A 188 -7.16 -22.40 -18.53
CA ASN A 188 -7.66 -22.53 -17.15
C ASN A 188 -7.17 -21.41 -16.22
N ILE A 189 -6.34 -20.47 -16.71
CA ILE A 189 -5.84 -19.35 -15.92
C ILE A 189 -6.49 -18.04 -16.41
N SER A 190 -6.91 -17.21 -15.47
CA SER A 190 -7.42 -15.86 -15.73
C SER A 190 -6.81 -14.84 -14.77
N PHE A 191 -6.72 -13.59 -15.22
CA PHE A 191 -6.21 -12.47 -14.44
C PHE A 191 -7.28 -11.39 -14.34
N ILE A 192 -7.46 -10.84 -13.14
CA ILE A 192 -8.34 -9.69 -12.90
C ILE A 192 -7.58 -8.55 -12.23
N PHE A 193 -7.80 -7.35 -12.73
CA PHE A 193 -7.13 -6.14 -12.27
C PHE A 193 -8.16 -5.11 -11.87
N MET A 194 -7.96 -4.39 -10.77
CA MET A 194 -8.85 -3.30 -10.36
C MET A 194 -8.04 -2.04 -10.12
N ASN A 195 -8.43 -0.94 -10.77
CA ASN A 195 -7.70 0.33 -10.74
C ASN A 195 -6.24 0.20 -11.21
N ILE A 196 -5.99 -0.61 -12.24
CA ILE A 196 -4.68 -0.77 -12.88
C ILE A 196 -4.84 -0.41 -14.36
N ASN A 197 -3.85 0.28 -14.93
CA ASN A 197 -3.83 0.62 -16.35
C ASN A 197 -3.90 -0.62 -17.22
N LYS A 198 -4.72 -0.57 -18.27
CA LYS A 198 -4.85 -1.64 -19.26
C LYS A 198 -3.55 -1.77 -20.03
N PHE A 199 -2.97 -2.97 -20.08
CA PHE A 199 -1.73 -3.26 -20.80
C PHE A 199 -1.88 -4.30 -21.93
N CYS A 200 -3.07 -4.88 -22.08
CA CYS A 200 -3.40 -5.82 -23.16
C CYS A 200 -4.91 -5.88 -23.39
N ASN A 201 -5.34 -6.45 -24.52
CA ASN A 201 -6.74 -6.80 -24.78
C ASN A 201 -6.88 -8.33 -24.89
N ASN A 202 -7.37 -8.99 -23.84
CA ASN A 202 -7.59 -10.43 -23.84
C ASN A 202 -8.81 -10.78 -22.95
N PRO A 203 -9.73 -11.66 -23.36
CA PRO A 203 -10.95 -11.96 -22.60
C PRO A 203 -10.67 -12.58 -21.21
N ARG A 204 -9.49 -13.18 -21.00
CA ARG A 204 -9.02 -13.78 -19.74
C ARG A 204 -8.20 -12.82 -18.88
N ILE A 205 -7.89 -11.63 -19.37
CA ILE A 205 -7.23 -10.56 -18.61
C ILE A 205 -8.19 -9.38 -18.52
N LYS A 206 -8.89 -9.27 -17.39
CA LYS A 206 -9.99 -8.31 -17.21
C LYS A 206 -9.55 -7.13 -16.35
N PHE A 207 -9.84 -5.92 -16.81
CA PHE A 207 -9.55 -4.67 -16.10
C PHE A 207 -10.85 -4.02 -15.60
N LEU A 208 -10.93 -3.78 -14.30
CA LEU A 208 -12.07 -3.17 -13.61
C LEU A 208 -11.70 -1.74 -13.19
N LYS A 209 -12.68 -0.83 -13.28
CA LYS A 209 -12.55 0.53 -12.74
C LYS A 209 -12.28 0.48 -11.24
N GLY A 210 -11.49 1.44 -10.74
CA GLY A 210 -11.28 1.62 -9.31
C GLY A 210 -12.56 1.97 -8.55
N THR A 211 -12.55 1.74 -7.24
CA THR A 211 -13.73 1.92 -6.40
C THR A 211 -13.37 2.37 -4.99
N THR A 212 -14.23 3.20 -4.41
CA THR A 212 -14.20 3.53 -2.98
C THR A 212 -15.08 2.59 -2.14
N LYS A 213 -15.82 1.65 -2.78
CA LYS A 213 -16.76 0.76 -2.10
C LYS A 213 -16.05 -0.47 -1.54
N GLU A 214 -15.92 -0.54 -0.23
CA GLU A 214 -15.28 -1.66 0.50
C GLU A 214 -15.88 -3.04 0.15
N ILE A 215 -17.20 -3.10 -0.02
CA ILE A 215 -17.92 -4.32 -0.44
C ILE A 215 -17.43 -4.83 -1.81
N LEU A 216 -17.16 -3.93 -2.75
CA LEU A 216 -16.70 -4.30 -4.09
C LEU A 216 -15.24 -4.75 -4.06
N LYS A 217 -14.36 -4.05 -3.32
CA LYS A 217 -12.98 -4.49 -3.09
C LYS A 217 -12.92 -5.90 -2.51
N LYS A 218 -13.75 -6.18 -1.50
CA LYS A 218 -13.80 -7.53 -0.90
C LYS A 218 -14.30 -8.58 -1.88
N LYS A 219 -15.34 -8.30 -2.68
CA LYS A 219 -15.80 -9.22 -3.73
C LYS A 219 -14.72 -9.50 -4.77
N PHE A 220 -13.93 -8.49 -5.13
CA PHE A 220 -12.75 -8.64 -6.00
C PHE A 220 -11.74 -9.63 -5.40
N ILE A 221 -11.30 -9.40 -4.16
CA ILE A 221 -10.33 -10.29 -3.47
C ILE A 221 -10.88 -11.72 -3.34
N ASN A 222 -12.17 -11.88 -3.01
CA ASN A 222 -12.82 -13.19 -2.92
C ASN A 222 -12.90 -13.92 -4.28
N THR A 223 -12.77 -13.20 -5.40
CA THR A 223 -12.76 -13.79 -6.74
C THR A 223 -11.42 -14.43 -7.07
N CYS A 224 -10.33 -13.92 -6.49
CA CYS A 224 -8.97 -14.39 -6.71
C CYS A 224 -8.65 -15.63 -5.87
N ASP A 225 -7.81 -16.51 -6.41
CA ASP A 225 -7.12 -17.60 -5.72
C ASP A 225 -5.77 -17.14 -5.16
N GLY A 226 -5.11 -16.17 -5.79
CA GLY A 226 -3.87 -15.54 -5.32
C GLY A 226 -3.70 -14.11 -5.83
N MET A 227 -2.78 -13.36 -5.22
CA MET A 227 -2.38 -12.05 -5.69
C MET A 227 -1.16 -12.18 -6.61
N ILE A 228 -1.20 -11.55 -7.79
CA ILE A 228 0.00 -11.31 -8.59
C ILE A 228 0.46 -9.88 -8.33
N TYR A 229 1.69 -9.71 -7.87
CA TYR A 229 2.21 -8.42 -7.45
C TYR A 229 3.48 -8.04 -8.21
N ALA A 230 3.32 -7.05 -9.10
CA ALA A 230 4.32 -6.67 -10.09
C ALA A 230 4.60 -5.16 -10.07
N ARG A 231 4.87 -4.62 -8.88
CA ARG A 231 5.31 -3.22 -8.70
C ARG A 231 6.81 -3.19 -8.45
N SER A 232 7.61 -2.58 -9.32
CA SER A 232 9.07 -2.47 -9.20
C SER A 232 9.50 -1.90 -7.84
N LEU A 233 8.85 -0.81 -7.41
CA LEU A 233 9.14 -0.12 -6.16
C LEU A 233 8.90 -1.00 -4.91
N GLY A 234 7.94 -1.93 -4.94
CA GLY A 234 7.48 -2.65 -3.76
C GLY A 234 6.59 -1.84 -2.83
N GLU A 235 6.49 -2.23 -1.57
CA GLU A 235 5.62 -1.58 -0.56
C GLU A 235 6.36 -1.24 0.73
N SER A 236 6.07 -0.05 1.26
CA SER A 236 6.49 0.37 2.60
C SER A 236 5.53 -0.09 3.70
N PHE A 237 4.29 -0.41 3.35
CA PHE A 237 3.34 -1.14 4.19
C PHE A 237 2.61 -2.22 3.40
N GLY A 238 1.99 -1.87 2.27
CA GLY A 238 1.31 -2.80 1.38
C GLY A 238 -0.12 -3.14 1.81
N LEU A 239 -1.02 -2.15 1.79
CA LEU A 239 -2.41 -2.34 2.23
C LEU A 239 -3.15 -3.37 1.38
N ALA A 240 -2.93 -3.39 0.06
CA ALA A 240 -3.50 -4.41 -0.81
C ALA A 240 -2.98 -5.81 -0.47
N CYS A 241 -1.67 -5.93 -0.26
CA CYS A 241 -1.05 -7.17 0.21
C CYS A 241 -1.66 -7.63 1.55
N ALA A 242 -1.88 -6.70 2.49
CA ALA A 242 -2.51 -6.97 3.78
C ALA A 242 -3.94 -7.52 3.63
N GLU A 243 -4.73 -6.91 2.74
CA GLU A 243 -6.11 -7.31 2.46
C GLU A 243 -6.20 -8.71 1.81
N PHE A 244 -5.29 -9.04 0.89
CA PHE A 244 -5.17 -10.40 0.32
C PHE A 244 -4.69 -11.41 1.37
N ALA A 245 -3.66 -11.09 2.14
CA ALA A 245 -3.10 -11.97 3.17
C ALA A 245 -4.13 -12.30 4.26
N ASN A 246 -4.89 -11.29 4.73
CA ASN A 246 -5.98 -11.48 5.69
C ASN A 246 -7.19 -12.21 5.10
N SER A 247 -7.27 -12.33 3.78
CA SER A 247 -8.23 -13.18 3.08
C SER A 247 -7.67 -14.58 2.75
N ASN A 248 -6.53 -14.95 3.35
CA ASN A 248 -5.80 -16.20 3.11
C ASN A 248 -5.48 -16.45 1.63
N LYS A 249 -5.14 -15.39 0.91
CA LYS A 249 -4.66 -15.48 -0.48
C LYS A 249 -3.14 -15.36 -0.48
N PRO A 250 -2.40 -16.30 -1.10
CA PRO A 250 -0.96 -16.17 -1.26
C PRO A 250 -0.64 -15.00 -2.19
N ILE A 251 0.53 -14.42 -2.01
CA ILE A 251 1.02 -13.28 -2.80
C ILE A 251 2.24 -13.74 -3.59
N ILE A 252 2.14 -13.66 -4.91
CA ILE A 252 3.24 -13.91 -5.84
C ILE A 252 3.91 -12.56 -6.10
N SER A 253 5.09 -12.33 -5.53
CA SER A 253 5.75 -11.02 -5.47
C SER A 253 7.11 -11.02 -6.16
N TYR A 254 7.48 -9.90 -6.75
CA TYR A 254 8.81 -9.75 -7.33
C TYR A 254 9.91 -9.74 -6.25
N ARG A 255 10.96 -10.54 -6.45
CA ARG A 255 12.07 -10.69 -5.50
C ARG A 255 12.90 -9.43 -5.34
N PHE A 256 13.02 -8.58 -6.35
CA PHE A 256 13.94 -7.42 -6.34
C PHE A 256 13.21 -6.09 -6.12
N ASN A 257 12.13 -6.10 -5.33
CA ASN A 257 11.48 -4.88 -4.88
C ASN A 257 12.40 -4.01 -4.00
N ARG A 258 12.39 -2.68 -4.23
CA ARG A 258 13.10 -1.72 -3.35
C ARG A 258 12.56 -1.75 -1.93
N HIS A 259 11.24 -1.59 -1.79
CA HIS A 259 10.55 -1.60 -0.52
C HIS A 259 9.95 -2.99 -0.27
N ARG A 260 10.26 -3.57 0.88
CA ARG A 260 10.03 -4.99 1.15
C ARG A 260 9.11 -5.25 2.35
N ALA A 261 8.39 -4.25 2.84
CA ALA A 261 7.56 -4.41 4.03
C ALA A 261 6.49 -5.50 3.85
N HIS A 262 5.96 -5.67 2.63
CA HIS A 262 4.98 -6.71 2.36
C HIS A 262 5.55 -8.13 2.41
N ILE A 263 6.86 -8.27 2.22
CA ILE A 263 7.60 -9.52 2.32
C ILE A 263 7.87 -9.82 3.80
N ASP A 264 8.40 -8.85 4.54
CA ASP A 264 8.80 -9.03 5.95
C ASP A 264 7.59 -9.31 6.89
N ASN A 265 6.38 -8.94 6.47
CA ASN A 265 5.14 -9.19 7.21
C ASN A 265 4.59 -10.62 7.09
N LEU A 266 5.10 -11.44 6.17
CA LEU A 266 4.52 -12.74 5.81
C LEU A 266 5.55 -13.87 5.88
N SER A 267 5.09 -15.10 6.13
CA SER A 267 5.90 -16.30 5.96
C SER A 267 6.09 -16.67 4.48
N LYS A 268 7.14 -17.45 4.19
CA LYS A 268 7.41 -18.01 2.85
C LYS A 268 6.24 -18.84 2.27
N SER A 269 5.37 -19.40 3.12
CA SER A 269 4.16 -20.11 2.69
C SER A 269 3.04 -19.18 2.18
N ARG A 270 3.10 -17.88 2.53
CA ARG A 270 2.13 -16.85 2.15
C ARG A 270 2.66 -15.90 1.07
N ILE A 271 3.99 -15.77 0.95
CA ILE A 271 4.63 -14.98 -0.09
C ILE A 271 5.57 -15.85 -0.93
N ILE A 272 5.27 -15.93 -2.22
CA ILE A 272 6.02 -16.70 -3.22
C ILE A 272 6.78 -15.67 -4.07
N GLU A 273 8.09 -15.62 -3.93
CA GLU A 273 8.91 -14.68 -4.69
C GLU A 273 9.22 -15.23 -6.09
N TYR A 274 9.12 -14.39 -7.12
CA TYR A 274 9.63 -14.67 -8.46
C TYR A 274 10.72 -13.67 -8.83
N SER A 275 11.69 -14.11 -9.63
CA SER A 275 12.87 -13.32 -9.99
C SER A 275 13.02 -13.03 -11.49
N SER A 276 12.36 -13.82 -12.33
CA SER A 276 12.41 -13.73 -13.79
C SER A 276 11.09 -14.15 -14.43
N ARG A 277 10.97 -13.98 -15.75
CA ARG A 277 9.86 -14.46 -16.57
C ARG A 277 9.69 -15.98 -16.50
N LYS A 278 10.77 -16.75 -16.66
CA LYS A 278 10.76 -18.22 -16.58
C LYS A 278 10.26 -18.69 -15.21
N ASP A 279 10.79 -18.07 -14.15
CA ASP A 279 10.43 -18.36 -12.77
C ASP A 279 8.96 -18.06 -12.49
N LEU A 280 8.48 -16.88 -12.90
CA LEU A 280 7.08 -16.49 -12.78
C LEU A 280 6.15 -17.45 -13.54
N SER A 281 6.49 -17.79 -14.78
CA SER A 281 5.69 -18.70 -15.60
C SER A 281 5.51 -20.05 -14.91
N ARG A 282 6.61 -20.62 -14.41
CA ARG A 282 6.60 -21.86 -13.63
C ARG A 282 5.71 -21.77 -12.39
N ILE A 283 5.80 -20.67 -11.62
CA ILE A 283 4.97 -20.47 -10.43
C ILE A 283 3.48 -20.42 -10.78
N LEU A 284 3.11 -19.70 -11.85
CA LEU A 284 1.71 -19.52 -12.24
C LEU A 284 1.10 -20.79 -12.84
N ILE A 285 1.84 -21.52 -13.67
CA ILE A 285 1.39 -22.78 -14.29
C ILE A 285 1.21 -23.87 -13.25
N ASN A 286 2.15 -24.00 -12.31
CA ASN A 286 2.14 -25.03 -11.28
C ASN A 286 1.35 -24.62 -10.02
N PHE A 287 0.55 -23.55 -10.10
CA PHE A 287 -0.15 -23.04 -8.94
C PHE A 287 -1.27 -23.98 -8.51
N ASN A 288 -1.14 -24.56 -7.32
CA ASN A 288 -2.19 -25.38 -6.73
C ASN A 288 -3.13 -24.53 -5.86
N LYS A 289 -4.30 -24.17 -6.41
CA LYS A 289 -5.32 -23.40 -5.66
C LYS A 289 -5.95 -24.14 -4.47
N ASN A 290 -5.78 -25.46 -4.37
CA ASN A 290 -6.26 -26.27 -3.25
C ASN A 290 -5.22 -26.37 -2.12
N LYS A 291 -3.99 -25.89 -2.34
CA LYS A 291 -2.94 -25.90 -1.32
C LYS A 291 -3.37 -25.02 -0.14
N LYS A 292 -3.63 -25.65 1.01
CA LYS A 292 -3.99 -24.95 2.23
C LYS A 292 -2.76 -24.22 2.79
N ILE A 293 -2.93 -22.93 3.08
CA ILE A 293 -1.96 -22.19 3.89
C ILE A 293 -2.15 -22.66 5.33
N LEU A 294 -1.10 -23.26 5.92
CA LEU A 294 -1.13 -23.75 7.30
C LEU A 294 -1.56 -22.63 8.25
N SER A 295 -2.45 -22.93 9.21
CA SER A 295 -2.96 -21.96 10.19
C SER A 295 -1.84 -21.27 10.97
N ARG A 296 -0.76 -22.00 11.27
CA ARG A 296 0.46 -21.51 11.95
C ARG A 296 1.32 -20.58 11.09
N SER A 297 1.04 -20.41 9.80
CA SER A 297 1.82 -19.56 8.89
C SER A 297 1.70 -18.09 9.28
N LYS A 298 2.82 -17.50 9.72
CA LYS A 298 2.93 -16.09 10.15
C LYS A 298 2.25 -15.12 9.17
N ASN A 299 1.33 -14.33 9.70
CA ASN A 299 0.73 -13.17 9.02
C ASN A 299 0.61 -12.00 10.00
N ASN A 300 1.56 -11.07 9.93
CA ASN A 300 1.59 -9.91 10.83
C ASN A 300 0.41 -8.95 10.59
N TYR A 301 -0.19 -8.94 9.39
CA TYR A 301 -1.31 -8.05 9.06
C TYR A 301 -2.58 -8.32 9.88
N ILE A 302 -2.70 -9.49 10.51
CA ILE A 302 -3.81 -9.82 11.42
C ILE A 302 -3.79 -8.89 12.66
N ASN A 303 -2.62 -8.36 13.02
CA ASN A 303 -2.46 -7.47 14.16
C ASN A 303 -2.84 -6.02 13.88
N PHE A 304 -3.10 -5.64 12.63
CA PHE A 304 -3.40 -4.25 12.26
C PHE A 304 -4.90 -3.97 12.12
N LYS A 305 -5.71 -4.60 12.99
CA LYS A 305 -7.14 -4.33 13.12
C LYS A 305 -7.39 -2.93 13.71
N PRO A 306 -8.56 -2.30 13.45
CA PRO A 306 -8.88 -0.96 13.91
C PRO A 306 -8.57 -0.70 15.40
N ASN A 307 -9.06 -1.55 16.32
CA ASN A 307 -8.86 -1.36 17.76
C ASN A 307 -7.37 -1.37 18.16
N LYS A 308 -6.59 -2.29 17.59
CA LYS A 308 -5.15 -2.41 17.90
C LYS A 308 -4.38 -1.20 17.40
N VAL A 309 -4.63 -0.78 16.17
CA VAL A 309 -3.96 0.39 15.57
C VAL A 309 -4.38 1.69 16.27
N MET A 310 -5.65 1.87 16.58
CA MET A 310 -6.13 3.06 17.26
C MET A 310 -5.59 3.17 18.69
N LYS A 311 -5.34 2.06 19.38
CA LYS A 311 -4.62 2.07 20.67
C LYS A 311 -3.20 2.65 20.51
N ILE A 312 -2.49 2.25 19.46
CA ILE A 312 -1.17 2.82 19.13
C ILE A 312 -1.31 4.31 18.80
N PHE A 313 -2.30 4.69 17.99
CA PHE A 313 -2.54 6.09 17.64
C PHE A 313 -2.84 6.95 18.87
N ASN A 314 -3.69 6.46 19.79
CA ASN A 314 -4.02 7.17 21.02
C ASN A 314 -2.79 7.42 21.91
N ASN A 315 -1.91 6.42 22.02
CA ASN A 315 -0.63 6.59 22.72
C ASN A 315 0.23 7.72 22.10
N PHE A 316 0.17 7.92 20.77
CA PHE A 316 0.83 9.05 20.13
C PHE A 316 0.11 10.38 20.35
N LEU A 317 -1.16 10.39 20.69
CA LEU A 317 -1.87 11.63 21.01
C LEU A 317 -1.62 12.07 22.45
N GLU A 318 -1.59 11.13 23.40
CA GLU A 318 -1.55 11.43 24.84
C GLU A 318 -0.12 11.64 25.38
N LYS A 319 0.84 10.81 24.97
CA LYS A 319 2.19 10.87 25.55
C LYS A 319 2.91 12.15 25.13
N LYS A 320 3.71 12.77 26.02
CA LYS A 320 4.65 13.82 25.58
C LYS A 320 5.69 13.23 24.62
N GLU A 321 6.22 14.08 23.74
CA GLU A 321 7.31 13.69 22.85
C GLU A 321 8.53 13.30 23.68
N LYS A 322 9.15 12.15 23.35
CA LYS A 322 10.44 11.74 23.92
C LYS A 322 11.52 12.06 22.90
N LYS A 323 12.55 12.80 23.33
CA LYS A 323 13.72 13.08 22.50
C LYS A 323 14.38 11.76 22.12
N ILE A 324 14.39 11.42 20.83
CA ILE A 324 15.09 10.23 20.36
C ILE A 324 16.59 10.53 20.34
N LYS A 325 17.37 9.74 21.08
CA LYS A 325 18.83 9.74 21.01
C LYS A 325 19.27 8.79 19.90
N LEU A 326 19.87 9.35 18.86
CA LEU A 326 20.49 8.63 17.75
C LEU A 326 22.00 8.60 17.96
N ASN A 327 22.62 7.47 17.65
CA ASN A 327 24.08 7.32 17.69
C ASN A 327 24.64 6.95 16.31
N ILE A 328 25.96 6.85 16.21
CA ILE A 328 26.64 6.57 14.94
C ILE A 328 26.25 5.22 14.33
N ILE A 329 25.93 4.21 15.16
CA ILE A 329 25.47 2.89 14.72
C ILE A 329 24.11 3.02 14.01
N ASP A 330 23.21 3.85 14.51
CA ASP A 330 21.90 4.08 13.89
C ASP A 330 22.05 4.70 12.48
N HIS A 331 22.98 5.65 12.32
CA HIS A 331 23.31 6.24 11.03
C HIS A 331 23.95 5.24 10.06
N PHE A 332 24.87 4.41 10.54
CA PHE A 332 25.50 3.37 9.75
C PHE A 332 24.48 2.32 9.26
N ILE A 333 23.57 1.87 10.13
CA ILE A 333 22.48 0.95 9.77
C ILE A 333 21.55 1.58 8.75
N ASN A 334 21.18 2.86 8.93
CA ASN A 334 20.38 3.60 7.96
C ASN A 334 21.05 3.59 6.58
N TYR A 335 22.34 3.94 6.51
CA TYR A 335 23.13 3.95 5.28
C TYR A 335 23.20 2.58 4.59
N ILE A 336 23.55 1.51 5.33
CA ILE A 336 23.60 0.14 4.78
C ILE A 336 22.26 -0.26 4.15
N ASN A 337 21.14 0.07 4.79
CA ASN A 337 19.83 -0.29 4.27
C ASN A 337 19.46 0.51 3.01
N PHE A 338 19.94 1.75 2.86
CA PHE A 338 19.86 2.47 1.59
C PHE A 338 20.70 1.77 0.50
N SER A 339 21.93 1.32 0.81
CA SER A 339 22.76 0.57 -0.13
C SER A 339 22.13 -0.75 -0.56
N LYS A 340 21.55 -1.53 0.37
CA LYS A 340 20.78 -2.75 0.05
C LYS A 340 19.58 -2.46 -0.85
N MET A 341 18.87 -1.37 -0.57
CA MET A 341 17.74 -0.94 -1.40
C MET A 341 18.21 -0.57 -2.82
N ASN A 342 19.34 0.12 -2.95
CA ASN A 342 19.94 0.47 -4.25
C ASN A 342 20.42 -0.77 -5.01
N TYR A 343 21.00 -1.76 -4.33
CA TYR A 343 21.34 -3.05 -4.94
C TYR A 343 20.11 -3.72 -5.57
N PHE A 344 18.98 -3.79 -4.88
CA PHE A 344 17.75 -4.35 -5.45
C PHE A 344 17.25 -3.57 -6.67
N TYR A 345 17.34 -2.23 -6.62
CA TYR A 345 16.99 -1.38 -7.74
C TYR A 345 17.88 -1.64 -8.97
N ILE A 346 19.20 -1.73 -8.77
CA ILE A 346 20.18 -2.02 -9.82
C ILE A 346 19.91 -3.40 -10.43
N ARG A 347 19.70 -4.44 -9.60
CA ARG A 347 19.33 -5.79 -10.06
C ARG A 347 18.06 -5.78 -10.93
N HIS A 348 17.04 -5.04 -10.50
CA HIS A 348 15.83 -4.86 -11.29
C HIS A 348 16.11 -4.18 -12.63
N LYS A 349 16.91 -3.11 -12.67
CA LYS A 349 17.25 -2.39 -13.90
C LYS A 349 18.03 -3.25 -14.89
N PHE A 350 19.03 -4.00 -14.41
CA PHE A 350 19.75 -4.95 -15.24
C PHE A 350 18.81 -5.99 -15.85
N TYR A 351 17.93 -6.60 -15.06
CA TYR A 351 16.99 -7.60 -15.60
C TYR A 351 15.99 -6.98 -16.58
N GLN A 352 15.49 -5.77 -16.32
CA GLN A 352 14.57 -5.09 -17.22
C GLN A 352 15.23 -4.76 -18.55
N HIS A 353 16.51 -4.35 -18.54
CA HIS A 353 17.29 -4.13 -19.75
C HIS A 353 17.51 -5.46 -20.49
N TYR A 354 18.03 -6.48 -19.81
CA TYR A 354 18.20 -7.82 -20.37
C TYR A 354 16.92 -8.36 -21.02
N TYR A 355 15.78 -8.25 -20.33
CA TYR A 355 14.48 -8.66 -20.86
C TYR A 355 14.12 -7.91 -22.14
N ASN A 356 14.26 -6.59 -22.15
CA ASN A 356 13.87 -5.77 -23.31
C ASN A 356 14.76 -6.01 -24.54
N PHE A 357 16.06 -6.23 -24.34
CA PHE A 357 17.02 -6.39 -25.43
C PHE A 357 17.13 -7.83 -25.95
N PHE A 358 17.02 -8.83 -25.07
CA PHE A 358 17.23 -10.23 -25.42
C PHE A 358 15.94 -11.04 -25.38
N GLU A 359 15.38 -11.30 -24.17
CA GLU A 359 14.24 -12.22 -24.04
C GLU A 359 13.04 -11.77 -24.89
N LYS A 360 12.68 -10.49 -24.84
CA LYS A 360 11.53 -9.97 -25.56
C LYS A 360 11.70 -10.10 -27.07
N LYS A 361 12.91 -9.87 -27.59
CA LYS A 361 13.17 -10.10 -29.02
C LYS A 361 13.00 -11.58 -29.32
N ILE A 362 13.73 -12.48 -28.66
CA ILE A 362 13.66 -13.93 -28.92
C ILE A 362 12.21 -14.47 -28.92
N PHE A 363 11.35 -14.03 -27.99
CA PHE A 363 9.97 -14.52 -27.90
C PHE A 363 8.96 -13.86 -28.84
N TYR A 364 9.23 -12.65 -29.36
CA TYR A 364 8.27 -11.88 -30.16
C TYR A 364 8.81 -11.43 -31.53
N SER A 365 10.04 -11.80 -31.86
CA SER A 365 10.75 -11.46 -33.10
C SER A 365 10.44 -12.43 -34.25
N SER A 366 9.44 -13.30 -34.07
CA SER A 366 8.98 -14.33 -35.03
C SER A 366 7.51 -14.16 -35.39
N ASN A 367 6.97 -12.94 -35.27
CA ASN A 367 5.61 -12.58 -35.66
C ASN A 367 5.62 -11.51 -36.74
#